data_AF-A0A8J6UQ57-F1
#
_entry.id   AF-A0A8J6UQ57-F1
#
_cell.length_a   1.000
_cell.length_b   1.000
_cell.length_c   1.000
_cell.angle_alpha   90.00
_cell.angle_beta   90.00
_cell.angle_gamma   90.00
#
_symmetry.space_group_name_H-M   'P 1'
#
loop_
_entity.id
_entity.type
_entity.pdbx_description
1 polymer ?
#
loop_
_entity_poly.entity_id
_entity_poly.type
_entity_poly.pdbx_seq_one_letter_code
_entity_poly.pdbx_strand_id
1 'polypeptide(L)'
;MKRAVLIILPIVLAVGFAVSYLMTGDEQAAASSQPRSSQSQSATDSPDGSFKPLAPLEPATTVKPIQLIDPQDATALETSAQALDSVAQPWQAHDNYDIAIPDEIAAAPSFQLVTISSSMESEISIGDVIELPLSEAGEVITVEVTSETLNDNGDYSWQGQTVGGDHSYPVIVTQGPNGTYGSIATEDGTYTLTTVDGEGVVYKNPPLPETHDDDFLVPPISDDNSSVDDHGH
;
A
#
# COMPACT_ATOMS: atom_id res chain seq x y z
N MET A 1 53.15 24.74 3.35
CA MET A 1 52.46 24.97 4.64
C MET A 1 51.45 23.85 4.85
N LYS A 2 51.50 23.24 6.03
CA LYS A 2 50.51 22.42 6.76
C LYS A 2 49.74 21.30 6.02
N ARG A 3 50.12 20.07 6.41
CA ARG A 3 49.41 18.80 6.28
C ARG A 3 48.20 18.75 7.25
N ALA A 4 47.11 18.10 6.85
CA ALA A 4 46.07 17.54 7.73
C ALA A 4 45.56 16.24 7.05
N VAL A 5 45.96 15.04 7.51
CA VAL A 5 45.30 14.20 8.54
C VAL A 5 43.87 13.85 8.07
N LEU A 6 43.58 12.75 7.38
CA LEU A 6 43.73 11.31 7.72
C LEU A 6 42.99 10.95 9.02
N ILE A 7 41.67 10.76 8.91
CA ILE A 7 40.85 10.04 9.89
C ILE A 7 40.35 8.76 9.21
N ILE A 8 40.94 7.66 9.64
CA ILE A 8 40.61 6.27 9.34
C ILE A 8 39.54 5.81 10.34
N LEU A 9 38.47 5.17 9.82
CA LEU A 9 37.73 4.03 10.42
C LEU A 9 37.09 4.24 11.80
N PRO A 10 35.74 4.13 11.90
CA PRO A 10 35.18 2.83 12.30
C PRO A 10 33.75 2.59 11.75
N ILE A 11 33.58 2.12 10.51
CA ILE A 11 32.28 1.64 10.00
C ILE A 11 32.46 0.32 9.24
N VAL A 12 33.28 -0.58 9.78
CA VAL A 12 33.47 -1.93 9.22
C VAL A 12 33.19 -3.02 10.28
N LEU A 13 32.66 -2.66 11.45
CA LEU A 13 32.47 -3.60 12.57
C LEU A 13 31.03 -3.65 13.13
N ALA A 14 30.04 -3.20 12.36
CA ALA A 14 28.61 -3.31 12.73
C ALA A 14 27.74 -4.11 11.73
N VAL A 15 28.30 -4.53 10.58
CA VAL A 15 27.55 -5.30 9.55
C VAL A 15 27.76 -6.82 9.68
N GLY A 16 28.66 -7.27 10.55
CA GLY A 16 29.06 -8.69 10.66
C GLY A 16 28.31 -9.55 11.67
N PHE A 17 27.34 -9.03 12.43
CA PHE A 17 26.76 -9.78 13.57
C PHE A 17 25.24 -10.06 13.49
N ALA A 18 24.53 -9.56 12.47
CA ALA A 18 23.08 -9.75 12.36
C ALA A 18 22.63 -10.88 11.40
N VAL A 19 23.53 -11.44 10.59
CA VAL A 19 23.17 -12.45 9.57
C VAL A 19 23.36 -13.91 10.06
N SER A 20 24.02 -14.14 11.19
CA SER A 20 24.24 -15.51 11.72
C SER A 20 23.10 -16.07 12.58
N TYR A 21 21.95 -15.39 12.70
CA TYR A 21 20.84 -15.83 13.57
C TYR A 21 19.57 -16.31 12.84
N LEU A 22 19.58 -16.46 11.51
CA LEU A 22 18.42 -16.93 10.73
C LEU A 22 18.59 -18.31 10.06
N MET A 23 19.63 -19.07 10.40
CA MET A 23 19.79 -20.45 9.92
C MET A 23 19.97 -21.45 11.08
N THR A 24 18.96 -21.62 11.92
CA THR A 24 18.72 -22.88 12.64
C THR A 24 17.29 -22.86 13.18
N GLY A 25 16.41 -23.73 12.66
CA GLY A 25 15.02 -23.79 13.10
C GLY A 25 14.21 -24.89 12.42
N ASP A 26 14.68 -26.13 12.64
CA ASP A 26 14.00 -27.42 12.63
C ASP A 26 12.84 -27.73 11.66
N GLU A 27 13.13 -28.75 10.83
CA GLU A 27 12.19 -29.74 10.33
C GLU A 27 11.27 -30.30 11.42
N GLN A 28 9.97 -30.37 11.12
CA GLN A 28 9.16 -31.50 11.60
C GLN A 28 8.10 -31.88 10.56
N ALA A 29 8.38 -32.96 9.85
CA ALA A 29 7.41 -33.73 9.11
C ALA A 29 6.49 -34.51 10.08
N ALA A 30 5.19 -34.51 9.82
CA ALA A 30 4.32 -35.65 10.13
C ALA A 30 3.04 -35.58 9.29
N ALA A 31 2.99 -36.44 8.28
CA ALA A 31 1.76 -36.83 7.62
C ALA A 31 0.90 -37.67 8.58
N SER A 32 -0.41 -37.42 8.56
CA SER A 32 -1.41 -38.41 9.01
C SER A 32 -2.66 -38.31 8.15
N SER A 33 -2.78 -39.24 7.22
CA SER A 33 -3.99 -39.59 6.48
C SER A 33 -4.92 -40.39 7.40
N GLN A 34 -6.23 -40.10 7.40
CA GLN A 34 -7.27 -41.03 7.87
C GLN A 34 -8.63 -40.73 7.19
N PRO A 35 -9.58 -41.69 7.17
CA PRO A 35 -10.38 -41.97 6.00
C PRO A 35 -11.81 -41.44 6.10
N ARG A 36 -12.43 -41.36 4.92
CA ARG A 36 -13.85 -41.09 4.68
C ARG A 36 -14.70 -42.24 5.24
N SER A 37 -15.46 -41.99 6.30
CA SER A 37 -16.55 -42.88 6.74
C SER A 37 -17.90 -42.19 6.52
N SER A 38 -18.67 -42.73 5.58
CA SER A 38 -20.08 -42.43 5.40
C SER A 38 -20.88 -42.99 6.58
N GLN A 39 -21.61 -42.14 7.29
CA GLN A 39 -22.78 -42.56 8.06
C GLN A 39 -23.92 -41.59 7.81
N SER A 40 -24.92 -42.08 7.08
CA SER A 40 -26.28 -41.56 7.15
C SER A 40 -26.88 -42.00 8.49
N GLN A 41 -27.30 -41.05 9.31
CA GLN A 41 -28.25 -41.29 10.39
C GLN A 41 -29.37 -40.25 10.32
N SER A 42 -30.58 -40.80 10.41
CA SER A 42 -31.87 -40.17 10.22
C SER A 42 -32.18 -39.09 11.25
N ALA A 43 -33.03 -38.16 10.81
CA ALA A 43 -33.72 -37.16 11.60
C ALA A 43 -34.34 -37.72 12.87
N THR A 44 -34.07 -37.08 14.01
CA THR A 44 -35.05 -36.36 14.85
C THR A 44 -34.32 -35.95 16.12
N ASP A 45 -33.74 -34.75 16.11
CA ASP A 45 -33.50 -34.03 17.35
C ASP A 45 -33.57 -32.54 17.03
N SER A 46 -34.66 -31.92 17.46
CA SER A 46 -34.81 -30.47 17.41
C SER A 46 -33.69 -29.89 18.28
N PRO A 47 -32.79 -29.04 17.75
CA PRO A 47 -31.97 -28.24 18.64
C PRO A 47 -32.92 -27.29 19.35
N ASP A 48 -33.17 -27.56 20.63
CA ASP A 48 -33.79 -26.63 21.55
C ASP A 48 -33.10 -25.29 21.31
N GLY A 49 -33.85 -24.35 20.74
CA GLY A 49 -33.38 -23.02 20.38
C GLY A 49 -33.13 -22.20 21.64
N SER A 50 -32.10 -22.57 22.39
CA SER A 50 -31.53 -21.72 23.41
C SER A 50 -30.70 -20.65 22.71
N PHE A 51 -31.39 -19.67 22.15
CA PHE A 51 -30.77 -18.43 21.70
C PHE A 51 -30.13 -17.78 22.92
N LYS A 52 -28.81 -17.89 23.03
CA LYS A 52 -28.05 -17.03 23.93
C LYS A 52 -28.26 -15.60 23.41
N PRO A 53 -28.89 -14.68 24.19
CA PRO A 53 -29.01 -13.31 23.74
C PRO A 53 -27.61 -12.77 23.46
N LEU A 54 -27.43 -12.16 22.29
CA LEU A 54 -26.20 -11.48 21.93
C LEU A 54 -25.86 -10.51 23.06
N ALA A 55 -24.60 -10.48 23.47
CA ALA A 55 -24.13 -9.45 24.39
C ALA A 55 -24.55 -8.08 23.81
N PRO A 56 -25.10 -7.17 24.63
CA PRO A 56 -25.39 -5.82 24.17
C PRO A 56 -24.13 -5.24 23.53
N LEU A 57 -24.23 -4.82 22.27
CA LEU A 57 -23.17 -4.04 21.63
C LEU A 57 -22.96 -2.81 22.51
N GLU A 58 -21.74 -2.66 23.05
CA GLU A 58 -21.37 -1.41 23.69
C GLU A 58 -21.51 -0.30 22.64
N PRO A 59 -22.21 0.80 22.93
CA PRO A 59 -22.37 1.86 21.95
C PRO A 59 -20.98 2.38 21.58
N ALA A 60 -20.67 2.34 20.28
CA ALA A 60 -19.49 2.99 19.70
C ALA A 60 -19.52 4.47 20.12
N THR A 61 -18.78 4.80 21.18
CA THR A 61 -18.77 6.14 21.76
C THR A 61 -17.55 6.87 21.22
N THR A 62 -17.51 7.09 19.91
CA THR A 62 -16.70 8.15 19.31
C THR A 62 -17.43 8.64 18.06
N VAL A 63 -18.64 9.16 18.27
CA VAL A 63 -19.23 10.08 17.31
C VAL A 63 -18.63 11.44 17.64
N LYS A 64 -17.84 12.00 16.73
CA LYS A 64 -17.38 13.40 16.84
C LYS A 64 -18.64 14.27 17.10
N PRO A 65 -18.63 15.15 18.11
CA PRO A 65 -19.82 15.92 18.46
C PRO A 65 -20.27 16.73 17.25
N ILE A 66 -21.51 16.49 16.80
CA ILE A 66 -22.19 17.39 15.87
C ILE A 66 -22.32 18.73 16.58
N GLN A 67 -21.64 19.75 16.06
CA GLN A 67 -21.80 21.11 16.58
C GLN A 67 -23.22 21.57 16.30
N LEU A 68 -24.00 21.69 17.37
CA LEU A 68 -25.37 22.16 17.30
C LEU A 68 -25.35 23.65 16.94
N ILE A 69 -25.58 23.95 15.67
CA ILE A 69 -25.68 25.33 15.16
C ILE A 69 -26.93 25.97 15.77
N ASP A 70 -26.77 27.09 16.47
CA ASP A 70 -27.90 27.85 17.01
C ASP A 70 -28.70 28.46 15.84
N PRO A 71 -29.98 28.09 15.62
CA PRO A 71 -30.77 28.54 14.48
C PRO A 71 -31.12 30.04 14.51
N GLN A 72 -30.74 30.78 15.56
CA GLN A 72 -30.96 32.23 15.67
C GLN A 72 -29.76 33.06 15.20
N ASP A 73 -28.60 32.45 14.93
CA ASP A 73 -27.40 33.14 14.47
C ASP A 73 -27.27 33.05 12.95
N ALA A 74 -27.91 33.99 12.24
CA ALA A 74 -27.86 34.06 10.78
C ALA A 74 -26.43 34.23 10.23
N THR A 75 -25.50 34.75 11.04
CA THR A 75 -24.07 34.82 10.70
C THR A 75 -23.34 33.48 10.86
N ALA A 76 -23.82 32.58 11.72
CA ALA A 76 -23.29 31.21 11.84
C ALA A 76 -23.71 30.30 10.67
N LEU A 77 -24.86 30.58 10.04
CA LEU A 77 -25.35 29.84 8.86
C LEU A 77 -24.57 30.17 7.59
N GLU A 78 -24.16 31.43 7.37
CA GLU A 78 -23.30 31.79 6.23
C GLU A 78 -21.85 31.29 6.40
N THR A 79 -21.30 31.32 7.62
CA THR A 79 -19.97 30.74 7.89
C THR A 79 -19.95 29.22 7.73
N SER A 80 -21.05 28.53 8.09
CA SER A 80 -21.16 27.08 7.93
C SER A 80 -21.39 26.66 6.47
N ALA A 81 -22.03 27.51 5.66
CA ALA A 81 -22.17 27.26 4.22
C ALA A 81 -20.85 27.44 3.45
N GLN A 82 -19.98 28.37 3.88
CA GLN A 82 -18.65 28.56 3.29
C GLN A 82 -17.63 27.51 3.75
N ALA A 83 -17.86 26.84 4.88
CA ALA A 83 -17.01 25.76 5.37
C ALA A 83 -17.36 24.36 4.78
N LEU A 84 -18.52 24.23 4.12
CA LEU A 84 -18.92 22.99 3.44
C LEU A 84 -18.36 22.87 2.01
N ASP A 85 -17.84 23.96 1.44
CA ASP A 85 -17.31 24.00 0.06
C ASP A 85 -15.79 23.81 0.00
N SER A 86 -15.12 23.75 1.15
CA SER A 86 -13.73 23.32 1.24
C SER A 86 -13.71 21.99 1.97
N VAL A 87 -14.14 20.94 1.26
CA VAL A 87 -13.63 19.60 1.56
C VAL A 87 -12.12 19.75 1.44
N ALA A 88 -11.43 19.79 2.57
CA ALA A 88 -9.98 19.75 2.60
C ALA A 88 -9.58 18.44 1.91
N GLN A 89 -9.31 18.51 0.61
CA GLN A 89 -8.88 17.34 -0.11
C GLN A 89 -7.44 17.07 0.33
N PRO A 90 -7.14 15.84 0.75
CA PRO A 90 -5.80 15.45 1.18
C PRO A 90 -4.78 15.54 0.04
N TRP A 91 -5.23 15.90 -1.16
CA TRP A 91 -4.51 15.88 -2.41
C TRP A 91 -4.68 17.20 -3.15
N GLN A 92 -3.57 17.79 -3.59
CA GLN A 92 -3.57 18.97 -4.44
C GLN A 92 -2.62 18.77 -5.62
N ALA A 93 -3.11 18.99 -6.84
CA ALA A 93 -2.28 19.00 -8.04
C ALA A 93 -1.71 20.39 -8.31
N HIS A 94 -0.51 20.41 -8.88
CA HIS A 94 0.22 21.62 -9.18
C HIS A 94 0.86 21.56 -10.55
N ASP A 95 0.83 22.67 -11.27
CA ASP A 95 1.46 22.78 -12.59
C ASP A 95 2.98 22.98 -12.50
N ASN A 96 3.50 23.36 -11.33
CA ASN A 96 4.92 23.62 -11.13
C ASN A 96 5.29 23.64 -9.63
N TYR A 97 6.41 23.00 -9.27
CA TYR A 97 7.10 23.15 -7.99
C TYR A 97 8.62 23.16 -8.19
N ASP A 98 9.33 23.86 -7.30
CA ASP A 98 10.80 23.89 -7.26
C ASP A 98 11.34 22.65 -6.53
N ILE A 99 10.95 21.46 -7.01
CA ILE A 99 11.43 20.16 -6.53
C ILE A 99 12.24 19.48 -7.63
N ALA A 100 13.39 18.94 -7.25
CA ALA A 100 14.24 18.21 -8.17
C ALA A 100 13.65 16.82 -8.44
N ILE A 101 12.92 16.69 -9.55
CA ILE A 101 12.42 15.39 -10.04
C ILE A 101 13.59 14.61 -10.65
N PRO A 102 13.86 13.36 -10.24
CA PRO A 102 14.85 12.51 -10.89
C PRO A 102 14.58 12.33 -12.38
N ASP A 103 15.64 12.26 -13.19
CA ASP A 103 15.54 12.13 -14.66
C ASP A 103 14.66 10.95 -15.11
N GLU A 104 14.66 9.85 -14.35
CA GLU A 104 13.84 8.67 -14.63
C GLU A 104 12.33 8.96 -14.57
N ILE A 105 11.91 9.76 -13.59
CA ILE A 105 10.50 10.17 -13.43
C ILE A 105 10.16 11.27 -14.43
N ALA A 106 11.09 12.20 -14.69
CA ALA A 106 10.91 13.23 -15.71
C ALA A 106 10.81 12.64 -17.14
N ALA A 107 11.37 11.44 -17.36
CA ALA A 107 11.24 10.68 -18.59
C ALA A 107 9.98 9.80 -18.66
N ALA A 108 9.16 9.76 -17.61
CA ALA A 108 7.92 9.00 -17.60
C ALA A 108 6.95 9.51 -18.69
N PRO A 109 6.08 8.64 -19.25
CA PRO A 109 5.14 9.04 -20.30
C PRO A 109 4.20 10.18 -19.88
N SER A 110 3.84 10.23 -18.60
CA SER A 110 3.07 11.29 -17.98
C SER A 110 3.36 11.35 -16.49
N PHE A 111 3.27 12.55 -15.91
CA PHE A 111 3.30 12.76 -14.48
C PHE A 111 2.44 13.97 -14.07
N GLN A 112 2.22 14.10 -12.77
CA GLN A 112 1.54 15.20 -12.10
C GLN A 112 2.26 15.51 -10.80
N LEU A 113 2.63 16.76 -10.58
CA LEU A 113 3.15 17.21 -9.29
C LEU A 113 2.02 17.32 -8.27
N VAL A 114 2.26 16.85 -7.05
CA VAL A 114 1.23 16.75 -6.02
C VAL A 114 1.74 17.14 -4.64
N THR A 115 0.83 17.69 -3.84
CA THR A 115 1.01 17.88 -2.40
C THR A 115 -0.02 17.05 -1.65
N ILE A 116 0.44 16.32 -0.64
CA ILE A 116 -0.36 15.45 0.20
C ILE A 116 -0.41 16.02 1.61
N SER A 117 -1.61 16.15 2.17
CA SER A 117 -1.81 16.60 3.55
C SER A 117 -1.10 15.66 4.53
N SER A 118 -0.39 16.22 5.50
CA SER A 118 0.20 15.48 6.62
C SER A 118 -0.85 14.90 7.58
N SER A 119 -2.13 15.27 7.41
CA SER A 119 -3.23 14.88 8.29
C SER A 119 -4.19 13.89 7.62
N MET A 120 -3.68 13.11 6.66
CA MET A 120 -4.47 12.22 5.80
C MET A 120 -5.36 11.25 6.60
N GLU A 121 -4.87 10.74 7.73
CA GLU A 121 -5.64 9.88 8.66
C GLU A 121 -6.94 10.52 9.15
N SER A 122 -6.96 11.84 9.32
CA SER A 122 -8.12 12.56 9.85
C SER A 122 -9.05 13.12 8.77
N GLU A 123 -8.58 13.12 7.53
CA GLU A 123 -9.23 13.71 6.36
C GLU A 123 -9.90 12.67 5.46
N ILE A 124 -9.42 11.42 5.48
CA ILE A 124 -9.96 10.30 4.70
C ILE A 124 -10.70 9.33 5.61
N SER A 125 -11.83 8.82 5.14
CA SER A 125 -12.61 7.78 5.79
C SER A 125 -13.22 6.81 4.77
N ILE A 126 -13.54 5.60 5.23
CA ILE A 126 -14.23 4.60 4.39
C ILE A 126 -15.57 5.16 3.89
N GLY A 127 -15.81 5.02 2.59
CA GLY A 127 -16.98 5.55 1.87
C GLY A 127 -16.77 6.94 1.27
N ASP A 128 -15.64 7.61 1.56
CA ASP A 128 -15.30 8.85 0.90
C ASP A 128 -15.00 8.64 -0.58
N VAL A 129 -15.29 9.66 -1.37
CA VAL A 129 -15.04 9.69 -2.80
C VAL A 129 -14.01 10.77 -3.09
N ILE A 130 -12.84 10.36 -3.61
CA ILE A 130 -11.68 11.22 -3.80
C ILE A 130 -11.38 11.33 -5.30
N GLU A 131 -11.07 12.54 -5.76
CA GLU A 131 -10.56 12.78 -7.11
C GLU A 131 -9.03 12.79 -7.09
N LEU A 132 -8.42 11.95 -7.92
CA LEU A 132 -6.96 11.85 -8.04
C LEU A 132 -6.53 12.32 -9.43
N PRO A 133 -5.93 13.52 -9.54
CA PRO A 133 -5.27 13.97 -10.76
C PRO A 133 -3.99 13.17 -10.99
N LEU A 134 -3.90 12.50 -12.14
CA LEU A 134 -2.82 11.58 -12.51
C LEU A 134 -1.84 12.17 -13.52
N SER A 135 -2.24 13.19 -14.28
CA SER A 135 -1.36 13.84 -15.25
C SER A 135 -1.67 15.33 -15.44
N GLU A 136 -0.65 16.09 -15.81
CA GLU A 136 -0.77 17.51 -16.19
C GLU A 136 -1.70 17.73 -17.40
N ALA A 137 -1.94 16.70 -18.21
CA ALA A 137 -2.89 16.74 -19.32
C ALA A 137 -4.36 16.75 -18.86
N GLY A 138 -4.61 16.67 -17.55
CA GLY A 138 -5.95 16.71 -16.95
C GLY A 138 -6.60 15.34 -16.77
N GLU A 139 -5.81 14.26 -16.77
CA GLU A 139 -6.34 12.94 -16.41
C GLU A 139 -6.67 12.93 -14.91
N VAL A 140 -7.94 12.69 -14.58
CA VAL A 140 -8.43 12.61 -13.20
C VAL A 140 -9.26 11.34 -13.07
N ILE A 141 -8.99 10.55 -12.03
CA ILE A 141 -9.82 9.39 -11.67
C ILE A 141 -10.59 9.68 -10.39
N THR A 142 -11.75 9.06 -10.24
CA THR A 142 -12.53 9.10 -9.00
C THR A 142 -12.39 7.77 -8.28
N VAL A 143 -12.14 7.79 -6.97
CA VAL A 143 -11.86 6.62 -6.15
C VAL A 143 -12.76 6.61 -4.93
N GLU A 144 -13.46 5.51 -4.71
CA GLU A 144 -14.18 5.26 -3.45
C GLU A 144 -13.24 4.54 -2.46
N VAL A 145 -13.13 5.07 -1.25
CA VAL A 145 -12.30 4.48 -0.18
C VAL A 145 -13.04 3.30 0.42
N THR A 146 -12.40 2.13 0.41
CA THR A 146 -13.01 0.86 0.83
C THR A 146 -12.41 0.29 2.12
N SER A 147 -11.20 0.70 2.48
CA SER A 147 -10.51 0.24 3.69
C SER A 147 -9.49 1.27 4.15
N GLU A 148 -9.30 1.37 5.47
CA GLU A 148 -8.25 2.16 6.11
C GLU A 148 -7.56 1.31 7.18
N THR A 149 -6.31 1.62 7.48
CA THR A 149 -5.51 0.93 8.49
C THR A 149 -4.45 1.88 9.05
N LEU A 150 -4.50 2.11 10.36
CA LEU A 150 -3.37 2.68 11.10
C LEU A 150 -2.50 1.53 11.60
N ASN A 151 -1.27 1.45 11.11
CA ASN A 151 -0.32 0.40 11.43
C ASN A 151 0.35 0.66 12.79
N ASP A 152 0.87 -0.38 13.44
CA ASP A 152 1.54 -0.28 14.75
C ASP A 152 2.78 0.64 14.74
N ASN A 153 3.39 0.83 13.57
CA ASN A 153 4.52 1.75 13.37
C ASN A 153 4.11 3.22 13.18
N GLY A 154 2.80 3.51 13.15
CA GLY A 154 2.25 4.84 12.94
C GLY A 154 1.98 5.21 11.47
N ASP A 155 2.26 4.31 10.52
CA ASP A 155 1.92 4.55 9.12
C ASP A 155 0.41 4.41 8.91
N TYR A 156 -0.18 5.35 8.20
CA TYR A 156 -1.59 5.30 7.80
C TYR A 156 -1.72 4.84 6.36
N SER A 157 -2.46 3.77 6.13
CA SER A 157 -2.75 3.23 4.81
C SER A 157 -4.24 3.28 4.52
N TRP A 158 -4.61 3.57 3.28
CA TRP A 158 -5.97 3.38 2.79
C TRP A 158 -5.96 2.67 1.42
N GLN A 159 -7.06 1.98 1.15
CA GLN A 159 -7.31 1.28 -0.10
C GLN A 159 -8.64 1.74 -0.66
N GLY A 160 -8.68 1.90 -1.97
CA GLY A 160 -9.86 2.31 -2.70
C GLY A 160 -9.98 1.62 -4.03
N GLN A 161 -11.09 1.91 -4.69
CA GLN A 161 -11.45 1.33 -5.98
C GLN A 161 -11.92 2.45 -6.90
N THR A 162 -11.45 2.45 -8.15
CA THR A 162 -11.90 3.44 -9.13
C THR A 162 -13.39 3.28 -9.42
N VAL A 163 -14.08 4.41 -9.57
CA VAL A 163 -15.51 4.47 -9.89
C VAL A 163 -15.75 5.27 -11.18
N GLY A 164 -16.86 5.01 -11.87
CA GLY A 164 -17.28 5.76 -13.07
C GLY A 164 -16.91 5.13 -14.43
N GLY A 165 -16.11 4.06 -14.45
CA GLY A 165 -15.81 3.26 -15.65
C GLY A 165 -16.53 1.91 -15.69
N ASP A 166 -16.27 1.12 -16.75
CA ASP A 166 -16.80 -0.25 -16.91
C ASP A 166 -16.13 -1.24 -15.94
N HIS A 167 -14.89 -0.94 -15.55
CA HIS A 167 -14.08 -1.74 -14.64
C HIS A 167 -13.66 -0.91 -13.43
N SER A 168 -13.41 -1.62 -12.33
CA SER A 168 -12.91 -1.04 -11.10
C SER A 168 -11.49 -1.51 -10.85
N TYR A 169 -10.60 -0.57 -10.57
CA TYR A 169 -9.17 -0.80 -10.42
C TYR A 169 -8.71 -0.38 -9.01
N PRO A 170 -7.77 -1.13 -8.42
CA PRO A 170 -7.33 -0.88 -7.06
C PRO A 170 -6.44 0.37 -6.96
N VAL A 171 -6.63 1.08 -5.86
CA VAL A 171 -5.77 2.16 -5.41
C VAL A 171 -5.31 1.86 -3.99
N ILE A 172 -4.02 1.97 -3.73
CA ILE A 172 -3.44 1.74 -2.41
C ILE A 172 -2.48 2.89 -2.12
N VAL A 173 -2.65 3.56 -0.98
CA VAL A 173 -1.80 4.67 -0.55
C VAL A 173 -1.40 4.44 0.91
N THR A 174 -0.14 4.71 1.23
CA THR A 174 0.42 4.62 2.58
C THR A 174 1.24 5.86 2.88
N GLN A 175 0.90 6.57 3.95
CA GLN A 175 1.61 7.71 4.49
C GLN A 175 2.39 7.29 5.73
N GLY A 176 3.69 7.50 5.70
CA GLY A 176 4.57 7.36 6.84
C GLY A 176 5.14 8.72 7.28
N PRO A 177 6.11 8.72 8.21
CA PRO A 177 6.60 9.96 8.83
C PRO A 177 7.35 10.90 7.89
N ASN A 178 7.92 10.39 6.80
CA ASN A 178 8.77 11.17 5.88
C ASN A 178 8.17 11.34 4.48
N GLY A 179 6.97 10.81 4.24
CA GLY A 179 6.40 10.82 2.90
C GLY A 179 5.27 9.83 2.71
N THR A 180 4.71 9.87 1.51
CA THR A 180 3.60 9.04 1.08
C THR A 180 4.01 8.25 -0.15
N TYR A 181 3.63 6.98 -0.18
CA TYR A 181 3.80 6.11 -1.33
C TYR A 181 2.45 5.51 -1.74
N GLY A 182 2.23 5.31 -3.03
CA GLY A 182 1.01 4.68 -3.49
C GLY A 182 1.14 4.03 -4.86
N SER A 183 0.23 3.10 -5.13
CA SER A 183 0.05 2.43 -6.41
C SER A 183 -1.39 2.60 -6.86
N ILE A 184 -1.56 3.05 -8.09
CA ILE A 184 -2.86 3.35 -8.69
C ILE A 184 -2.94 2.56 -9.99
N ALA A 185 -3.89 1.64 -10.10
CA ALA A 185 -4.17 0.96 -11.36
C ALA A 185 -5.31 1.67 -12.10
N THR A 186 -5.20 1.75 -13.43
CA THR A 186 -6.25 2.23 -14.33
C THR A 186 -6.32 1.32 -15.56
N GLU A 187 -7.28 1.57 -16.44
CA GLU A 187 -7.35 0.88 -17.74
C GLU A 187 -6.12 1.15 -18.62
N ASP A 188 -5.57 2.37 -18.52
CA ASP A 188 -4.47 2.84 -19.34
C ASP A 188 -3.08 2.48 -18.79
N GLY A 189 -3.00 1.90 -17.59
CA GLY A 189 -1.74 1.44 -17.00
C GLY A 189 -1.70 1.50 -15.48
N THR A 190 -0.49 1.61 -14.93
CA THR A 190 -0.29 1.79 -13.49
C THR A 190 0.49 3.06 -13.23
N TYR A 191 0.15 3.73 -12.13
CA TYR A 191 0.79 4.97 -11.70
C TYR A 191 1.35 4.75 -10.30
N THR A 192 2.50 5.38 -10.05
CA THR A 192 3.15 5.39 -8.75
C THR A 192 3.09 6.79 -8.17
N LEU A 193 2.64 6.89 -6.92
CA LEU A 193 2.73 8.08 -6.08
C LEU A 193 3.98 7.97 -5.22
N THR A 194 4.78 9.02 -5.19
CA THR A 194 5.86 9.16 -4.22
C THR A 194 5.99 10.61 -3.78
N THR A 195 6.05 10.84 -2.47
CA THR A 195 6.31 12.15 -1.88
C THR A 195 7.38 12.06 -0.79
N VAL A 196 8.04 13.20 -0.57
CA VAL A 196 8.94 13.45 0.55
C VAL A 196 8.44 14.72 1.24
N ASP A 197 8.26 14.68 2.55
CA ASP A 197 7.73 15.81 3.33
C ASP A 197 6.41 16.38 2.81
N GLY A 198 5.58 15.52 2.20
CA GLY A 198 4.26 15.88 1.66
C GLY A 198 4.27 16.37 0.21
N GLU A 199 5.42 16.67 -0.38
CA GLU A 199 5.54 17.13 -1.76
C GLU A 199 6.13 16.02 -2.66
N GLY A 200 5.60 15.88 -3.88
CA GLY A 200 6.13 14.90 -4.80
C GLY A 200 5.35 14.79 -6.10
N VAL A 201 5.23 13.55 -6.57
CA VAL A 201 4.79 13.27 -7.94
C VAL A 201 3.98 11.98 -8.01
N VAL A 202 2.95 12.01 -8.85
CA VAL A 202 2.35 10.81 -9.43
C VAL A 202 2.83 10.70 -10.85
N TYR A 203 3.30 9.53 -11.25
CA TYR A 203 3.77 9.29 -12.62
C TYR A 203 3.32 7.93 -13.14
N LYS A 204 3.12 7.86 -14.44
CA LYS A 204 2.77 6.63 -15.13
C LYS A 204 4.00 5.72 -15.24
N ASN A 205 3.87 4.49 -14.79
CA ASN A 205 4.94 3.51 -14.91
C ASN A 205 5.17 3.16 -16.38
N PRO A 206 6.43 3.06 -16.83
CA PRO A 206 6.73 2.62 -18.18
C PRO A 206 6.24 1.18 -18.40
N PRO A 207 5.85 0.82 -19.63
CA PRO A 207 5.51 -0.56 -19.94
C PRO A 207 6.71 -1.47 -19.67
N LEU A 208 6.43 -2.70 -19.24
CA LEU A 208 7.47 -3.72 -19.14
C LEU A 208 8.10 -3.93 -20.53
N PRO A 209 9.43 -4.08 -20.62
CA PRO A 209 10.07 -4.35 -21.90
C PRO A 209 9.53 -5.66 -22.50
N GLU A 210 9.33 -5.67 -23.82
CA GLU A 210 8.94 -6.85 -24.56
C GLU A 210 10.12 -7.85 -24.58
N THR A 211 10.22 -8.68 -23.54
CA THR A 211 11.18 -9.80 -23.39
C THR A 211 12.67 -9.44 -23.32
N HIS A 212 13.38 -10.10 -22.40
CA HIS A 212 14.84 -10.23 -22.45
C HIS A 212 15.14 -11.59 -23.09
N ASP A 213 15.65 -11.61 -24.32
CA ASP A 213 16.07 -12.86 -24.99
C ASP A 213 17.25 -13.56 -24.26
N ASP A 214 17.81 -12.91 -23.24
CA ASP A 214 19.05 -13.32 -22.57
C ASP A 214 18.84 -13.95 -21.18
N ASP A 215 17.60 -14.00 -20.66
CA ASP A 215 17.33 -14.40 -19.27
C ASP A 215 16.89 -15.87 -19.11
N PHE A 216 17.45 -16.75 -19.94
CA PHE A 216 17.46 -18.17 -19.61
C PHE A 216 18.61 -18.42 -18.65
N LEU A 217 18.30 -18.55 -17.36
CA LEU A 217 19.19 -19.21 -16.41
C LEU A 217 19.45 -20.64 -16.92
N VAL A 218 20.55 -20.85 -17.64
CA VAL A 218 21.04 -22.18 -17.99
C VAL A 218 21.61 -22.77 -16.70
N PRO A 219 20.96 -23.76 -16.06
CA PRO A 219 21.54 -24.38 -14.88
C PRO A 219 22.90 -25.00 -15.28
N PRO A 220 23.93 -24.89 -14.44
CA PRO A 220 25.19 -25.56 -14.72
C PRO A 220 24.94 -27.05 -14.84
N ILE A 221 25.15 -27.60 -16.04
CA ILE A 221 25.20 -29.04 -16.25
C ILE A 221 26.31 -29.59 -15.36
N SER A 222 25.91 -30.34 -14.34
CA SER A 222 26.85 -31.10 -13.53
C SER A 222 27.29 -32.28 -14.39
N ASP A 223 28.47 -32.16 -15.00
CA ASP A 223 29.17 -33.31 -15.56
C ASP A 223 29.58 -34.23 -14.39
N ASP A 224 28.63 -35.05 -13.93
CA ASP A 224 28.89 -36.10 -12.95
C ASP A 224 29.70 -37.21 -13.64
N ASN A 225 30.99 -37.14 -13.39
CA ASN A 225 31.99 -38.15 -13.69
C ASN A 225 31.66 -39.45 -12.93
N SER A 226 30.88 -40.34 -13.54
CA SER A 226 30.85 -41.75 -13.13
C SER A 226 31.88 -42.54 -13.93
N SER A 227 33.00 -42.78 -13.26
CA SER A 227 33.97 -43.82 -13.53
C SER A 227 33.30 -45.16 -13.91
N VAL A 228 33.73 -45.75 -15.02
CA VAL A 228 33.76 -47.20 -15.17
C VAL A 228 35.16 -47.58 -15.62
N ASP A 229 36.01 -47.85 -14.63
CA ASP A 229 37.06 -48.86 -14.76
C ASP A 229 36.37 -50.22 -14.96
N ASP A 230 36.65 -50.94 -16.05
CA ASP A 230 36.70 -52.41 -16.01
C ASP A 230 37.48 -52.99 -17.20
N HIS A 231 38.07 -54.14 -16.94
CA HIS A 231 39.36 -54.63 -17.40
C HIS A 231 39.46 -55.10 -18.86
N GLY A 232 40.68 -54.97 -19.39
CA GLY A 232 41.09 -55.68 -20.60
C GLY A 232 41.11 -57.19 -20.42
N HIS A 233 40.84 -57.89 -21.53
CA HIS A 233 41.50 -59.12 -21.96
C HIS A 233 41.33 -59.29 -23.47
#